data_AF-A0A3E1EE60-F1
#
_entry.id   AF-A0A3E1EE60-F1
#
_cell.length_a   1.000
_cell.length_b   1.000
_cell.length_c   1.000
_cell.angle_alpha   90.00
_cell.angle_beta   90.00
_cell.angle_gamma   90.00
#
_symmetry.space_group_name_H-M   'P 1'
#
loop_
_entity.id
_entity.type
_entity.pdbx_description
1 polymer ?
#
loop_
_entity_poly.entity_id
_entity_poly.type
_entity_poly.pdbx_seq_one_letter_code
_entity_poly.pdbx_strand_id
1 'polypeptide(L)'
;MLLGVLAAAWVMSGCRTASVPRVEVEDAVVGVVDETVRAGSLDDTARYLAGLPGPGASPYAVGRQTTHWVSHRRRMEELWRYFSAYRQPRIAQFCASELGRGRESGTVWYPFSGPDILFADSFFPGAGSFVLSGLEGYELLPDPGVLTPEELAAGLDGIEESMTTALSCSFFITKDMRVDLQKTRFRGTLPVVLVFLARMGGRLESVEPVSIDGVGNLVAGSAEGICPGYVIRARTGGRAVTIYYFRANLADEVLRGDGRFLAFVGRFGPVSTYLKSASYLMHTDEFTMVREAILGQSRVILQDDSGIPVRAFAGGPWEMRYFGRYSGVLEIFSEYYQPELTGIFGSGGARDIDFGIGYKHQQGESCLMLARRR
;
A
#
# COMPACT_ATOMS: atom_id res chain seq x y z
N MET A 1 -28.88 -21.66 72.19
CA MET A 1 -27.84 -20.97 72.99
C MET A 1 -27.10 -20.01 72.08
N LEU A 2 -27.17 -18.72 72.45
CA LEU A 2 -26.34 -17.55 72.10
C LEU A 2 -25.70 -17.45 70.70
N LEU A 3 -26.08 -16.46 69.86
CA LEU A 3 -25.73 -15.02 69.89
C LEU A 3 -24.28 -14.72 69.47
N GLY A 4 -24.13 -13.90 68.42
CA GLY A 4 -22.87 -13.26 68.03
C GLY A 4 -22.99 -12.43 66.74
N VAL A 5 -23.35 -11.15 66.90
CA VAL A 5 -23.58 -10.12 65.87
C VAL A 5 -22.30 -9.29 65.63
N LEU A 6 -22.12 -8.75 64.41
CA LEU A 6 -21.52 -7.45 64.00
C LEU A 6 -20.81 -7.61 62.62
N ALA A 7 -21.34 -7.11 61.50
CA ALA A 7 -21.44 -5.71 61.03
C ALA A 7 -20.18 -5.18 60.29
N ALA A 8 -20.35 -5.08 58.96
CA ALA A 8 -19.88 -4.08 57.99
C ALA A 8 -18.55 -3.30 58.18
N ALA A 9 -17.71 -3.30 57.12
CA ALA A 9 -17.26 -2.06 56.46
C ALA A 9 -16.57 -2.36 55.11
N TRP A 10 -16.83 -1.47 54.16
CA TRP A 10 -16.33 -1.42 52.79
C TRP A 10 -14.81 -1.20 52.65
N VAL A 11 -14.19 -1.84 51.65
CA VAL A 11 -13.09 -1.24 50.88
C VAL A 11 -13.30 -1.56 49.40
N MET A 12 -13.56 -0.52 48.61
CA MET A 12 -13.40 -0.52 47.16
C MET A 12 -11.90 -0.44 46.84
N SER A 13 -11.35 -1.35 46.05
CA SER A 13 -10.27 -1.01 45.11
C SER A 13 -9.92 -2.16 44.15
N GLY A 14 -9.81 -1.82 42.86
CA GLY A 14 -8.86 -2.48 41.96
C GLY A 14 -9.41 -3.60 41.08
N CYS A 15 -10.17 -3.22 40.05
CA CYS A 15 -10.33 -4.06 38.86
C CYS A 15 -8.96 -4.13 38.16
N ARG A 16 -8.23 -5.24 38.34
CA ARG A 16 -6.96 -5.49 37.66
C ARG A 16 -7.28 -5.76 36.18
N THR A 17 -6.80 -4.87 35.31
CA THR A 17 -6.74 -5.07 33.87
C THR A 17 -5.87 -6.29 33.56
N ALA A 18 -6.47 -7.32 32.97
CA ALA A 18 -5.74 -8.43 32.40
C ALA A 18 -4.90 -7.91 31.22
N SER A 19 -3.58 -8.05 31.32
CA SER A 19 -2.63 -7.74 30.26
C SER A 19 -2.82 -8.71 29.08
N VAL A 20 -3.01 -8.16 27.89
CA VAL A 20 -2.99 -8.89 26.61
C VAL A 20 -1.55 -9.42 26.39
N PRO A 21 -1.34 -10.71 26.08
CA PRO A 21 0.00 -11.22 25.87
C PRO A 21 0.56 -10.70 24.54
N ARG A 22 1.79 -10.17 24.62
CA ARG A 22 2.61 -9.77 23.48
C ARG A 22 3.21 -11.06 22.87
N VAL A 23 2.88 -11.35 21.62
CA VAL A 23 3.55 -12.42 20.87
C VAL A 23 4.92 -11.88 20.45
N GLU A 24 5.97 -12.33 21.13
CA GLU A 24 7.35 -12.20 20.67
C GLU A 24 7.63 -13.38 19.75
N VAL A 25 7.98 -13.08 18.49
CA VAL A 25 8.46 -14.10 17.54
C VAL A 25 9.97 -14.14 17.72
N GLU A 26 10.47 -15.23 18.32
CA GLU A 26 11.91 -15.50 18.45
C GLU A 26 12.53 -15.74 17.06
N ASP A 27 13.68 -15.10 16.83
CA ASP A 27 14.54 -15.28 15.66
C ASP A 27 15.14 -16.70 15.65
N ALA A 28 14.57 -17.59 14.83
CA ALA A 28 15.20 -18.86 14.51
C ALA A 28 16.33 -18.65 13.49
N VAL A 29 17.57 -18.63 13.96
CA VAL A 29 18.78 -18.62 13.14
C VAL A 29 18.95 -19.99 12.46
N VAL A 30 18.75 -20.05 11.14
CA VAL A 30 19.15 -21.18 10.29
C VAL A 30 19.90 -20.64 9.08
N GLY A 31 21.07 -21.24 8.81
CA GLY A 31 22.12 -20.74 7.92
C GLY A 31 21.65 -20.26 6.55
N VAL A 32 21.97 -18.99 6.27
CA VAL A 32 21.62 -18.24 5.06
C VAL A 32 22.72 -18.43 4.02
N VAL A 33 22.33 -18.84 2.80
CA VAL A 33 23.09 -18.56 1.59
C VAL A 33 22.93 -17.06 1.32
N ASP A 34 24.04 -16.32 1.31
CA ASP A 34 24.10 -14.86 1.32
C ASP A 34 23.55 -14.21 0.03
N GLU A 35 22.23 -14.09 -0.08
CA GLU A 35 21.54 -13.20 -1.03
C GLU A 35 20.93 -11.97 -0.34
N THR A 36 21.39 -11.65 0.86
CA THR A 36 21.06 -10.39 1.53
C THR A 36 21.88 -9.25 0.94
N VAL A 37 21.29 -8.49 0.01
CA VAL A 37 21.83 -7.17 -0.36
C VAL A 37 21.98 -6.35 0.91
N ARG A 38 23.23 -6.08 1.34
CA ARG A 38 23.52 -5.37 2.58
C ARG A 38 22.71 -4.06 2.64
N ALA A 39 22.08 -3.78 3.78
CA ALA A 39 21.19 -2.62 3.99
C ALA A 39 21.75 -1.29 3.44
N GLY A 40 23.07 -1.05 3.57
CA GLY A 40 23.73 0.16 3.03
C GLY A 40 23.82 0.23 1.50
N SER A 41 23.91 -0.91 0.81
CA SER A 41 23.87 -1.00 -0.66
C SER A 41 22.44 -0.89 -1.20
N LEU A 42 21.47 -1.42 -0.46
CA LEU A 42 20.05 -1.34 -0.82
C LEU A 42 19.50 0.09 -0.75
N ASP A 43 19.77 0.80 0.35
CA ASP A 43 19.34 2.20 0.50
C ASP A 43 19.95 3.10 -0.59
N ASP A 44 21.24 2.89 -0.86
CA ASP A 44 21.96 3.60 -1.93
C ASP A 44 21.39 3.30 -3.32
N THR A 45 21.01 2.05 -3.57
CA THR A 45 20.32 1.64 -4.81
C THR A 45 18.99 2.36 -4.97
N ALA A 46 18.14 2.33 -3.96
CA ALA A 46 16.85 3.02 -4.03
C ALA A 46 17.01 4.53 -4.23
N ARG A 47 17.99 5.14 -3.58
CA ARG A 47 18.33 6.55 -3.77
C ARG A 47 18.84 6.83 -5.17
N TYR A 48 19.66 5.94 -5.75
CA TYR A 48 20.12 6.07 -7.13
C TYR A 48 18.94 6.06 -8.12
N LEU A 49 18.06 5.05 -8.01
CA LEU A 49 16.85 4.90 -8.84
C LEU A 49 15.85 6.04 -8.63
N ALA A 50 15.82 6.61 -7.43
CA ALA A 50 14.99 7.75 -7.13
C ALA A 50 15.57 9.07 -7.65
N GLY A 51 16.75 9.11 -8.24
CA GLY A 51 17.42 10.36 -8.58
C GLY A 51 17.77 11.21 -7.35
N LEU A 52 18.17 10.57 -6.25
CA LEU A 52 18.58 11.21 -5.00
C LEU A 52 20.09 11.07 -4.79
N PRO A 53 20.72 12.01 -4.06
CA PRO A 53 22.13 11.86 -3.67
C PRO A 53 22.31 10.63 -2.77
N GLY A 54 23.45 9.96 -2.94
CA GLY A 54 23.86 8.81 -2.12
C GLY A 54 25.12 9.08 -1.31
N PRO A 55 25.61 8.09 -0.53
CA PRO A 55 26.87 8.18 0.18
C PRO A 55 28.07 8.33 -0.78
N GLY A 56 29.17 8.90 -0.28
CA GLY A 56 30.38 9.15 -1.08
C GLY A 56 31.08 7.88 -1.56
N ALA A 57 31.07 6.81 -0.76
CA ALA A 57 31.54 5.48 -1.16
C ALA A 57 30.32 4.65 -1.61
N SER A 58 30.12 4.55 -2.93
CA SER A 58 28.93 3.96 -3.54
C SER A 58 29.30 3.29 -4.87
N PRO A 59 28.76 2.10 -5.19
CA PRO A 59 28.87 1.50 -6.54
C PRO A 59 28.34 2.42 -7.65
N TYR A 60 27.43 3.33 -7.30
CA TYR A 60 26.82 4.28 -8.23
C TYR A 60 27.55 5.63 -8.30
N ALA A 61 28.68 5.80 -7.61
CA ALA A 61 29.39 7.09 -7.55
C ALA A 61 29.76 7.64 -8.94
N VAL A 62 30.21 6.78 -9.85
CA VAL A 62 30.49 7.14 -11.25
C VAL A 62 29.19 7.39 -12.02
N GLY A 63 28.20 6.51 -11.87
CA GLY A 63 26.89 6.63 -12.51
C GLY A 63 26.20 7.98 -12.21
N ARG A 64 26.34 8.50 -10.99
CA ARG A 64 25.78 9.80 -10.57
C ARG A 64 26.42 11.03 -11.22
N GLN A 65 27.58 10.86 -11.85
CA GLN A 65 28.27 11.96 -12.57
C GLN A 65 27.91 11.98 -14.06
N THR A 66 27.22 10.95 -14.56
CA THR A 66 26.83 10.87 -15.96
C THR A 66 25.77 11.91 -16.30
N THR A 67 25.80 12.42 -17.54
CA THR A 67 24.79 13.37 -18.03
C THR A 67 23.38 12.77 -17.99
N HIS A 68 23.24 11.48 -18.28
CA HIS A 68 21.96 10.76 -18.22
C HIS A 68 21.39 10.78 -16.80
N TRP A 69 22.18 10.37 -15.78
CA TRP A 69 21.68 10.39 -14.40
C TRP A 69 21.38 11.79 -13.88
N VAL A 70 22.15 12.82 -14.27
CA VAL A 70 21.86 14.21 -13.90
C VAL A 70 20.54 14.69 -14.50
N SER A 71 20.24 14.29 -15.74
CA SER A 71 18.95 14.55 -16.38
C SER A 71 17.82 13.80 -15.66
N HIS A 72 18.02 12.51 -15.38
CA HIS A 72 17.11 11.67 -14.61
C HIS A 72 16.76 12.32 -13.27
N ARG A 73 17.78 12.67 -12.46
CA ARG A 73 17.60 13.38 -11.19
C ARG A 73 16.70 14.61 -11.31
N ARG A 74 16.93 15.44 -12.32
CA ARG A 74 16.15 16.67 -12.55
C ARG A 74 14.70 16.34 -12.90
N ARG A 75 14.47 15.43 -13.84
CA ARG A 75 13.12 14.98 -14.22
C ARG A 75 12.36 14.41 -13.02
N MET A 76 13.05 13.61 -12.23
CA MET A 76 12.54 12.93 -11.07
C MET A 76 12.20 13.92 -9.93
N GLU A 77 12.99 14.99 -9.78
CA GLU A 77 12.68 16.13 -8.91
C GLU A 77 11.46 16.92 -9.40
N GLU A 78 11.34 17.19 -10.71
CA GLU A 78 10.21 17.87 -11.32
C GLU A 78 8.89 17.10 -11.08
N LEU A 79 8.89 15.79 -11.33
CA LEU A 79 7.74 14.90 -11.09
C LEU A 79 7.35 14.87 -9.60
N TRP A 80 8.33 14.71 -8.71
CA TRP A 80 8.08 14.63 -7.28
C TRP A 80 7.58 15.95 -6.68
N ARG A 81 8.02 17.09 -7.22
CA ARG A 81 7.69 18.43 -6.71
C ARG A 81 6.18 18.68 -6.67
N TYR A 82 5.44 18.27 -7.69
CA TYR A 82 3.99 18.45 -7.69
C TYR A 82 3.32 17.64 -6.57
N PHE A 83 3.69 16.37 -6.43
CA PHE A 83 3.15 15.55 -5.34
C PHE A 83 3.49 16.13 -3.96
N SER A 84 4.78 16.38 -3.70
CA SER A 84 5.27 16.81 -2.38
C SER A 84 4.83 18.23 -1.98
N ALA A 85 4.81 19.18 -2.91
CA ALA A 85 4.42 20.57 -2.60
C ALA A 85 2.90 20.76 -2.58
N TYR A 86 2.14 19.97 -3.34
CA TYR A 86 0.71 20.19 -3.53
C TYR A 86 -0.16 19.08 -2.94
N ARG A 87 0.02 17.82 -3.37
CA ARG A 87 -0.88 16.72 -2.96
C ARG A 87 -0.63 16.24 -1.53
N GLN A 88 0.64 16.02 -1.16
CA GLN A 88 1.01 15.43 0.12
C GLN A 88 0.52 16.25 1.34
N PRO A 89 0.67 17.59 1.39
CA PRO A 89 0.19 18.37 2.55
C PRO A 89 -1.33 18.33 2.70
N ARG A 90 -2.06 18.28 1.57
CA ARG A 90 -3.53 18.21 1.54
C ARG A 90 -4.06 16.86 1.98
N ILE A 91 -3.43 15.78 1.52
CA ILE A 91 -3.69 14.44 2.02
C ILE A 91 -3.42 14.40 3.53
N ALA A 92 -2.29 14.93 4.00
CA ALA A 92 -1.98 14.96 5.42
C ALA A 92 -3.03 15.73 6.24
N GLN A 93 -3.50 16.88 5.73
CA GLN A 93 -4.57 17.65 6.35
C GLN A 93 -5.89 16.87 6.40
N PHE A 94 -6.31 16.28 5.28
CA PHE A 94 -7.49 15.42 5.20
C PHE A 94 -7.40 14.25 6.20
N CYS A 95 -6.24 13.60 6.28
CA CYS A 95 -6.05 12.50 7.22
C CYS A 95 -6.20 12.98 8.66
N ALA A 96 -5.61 14.14 8.98
CA ALA A 96 -5.69 14.72 10.32
C ALA A 96 -7.13 15.06 10.73
N SER A 97 -7.96 15.53 9.81
CA SER A 97 -9.35 15.90 10.10
C SER A 97 -10.31 14.72 10.04
N GLU A 98 -10.17 13.83 9.05
CA GLU A 98 -11.21 12.87 8.69
C GLU A 98 -10.93 11.44 9.08
N LEU A 99 -9.67 10.98 9.16
CA LEU A 99 -9.35 9.58 9.42
C LEU A 99 -9.32 9.21 10.92
N GLY A 100 -9.17 10.19 11.83
CA GLY A 100 -9.27 9.96 13.28
C GLY A 100 -8.37 8.81 13.76
N ARG A 101 -8.91 7.88 14.58
CA ARG A 101 -8.19 6.66 15.01
C ARG A 101 -7.84 5.70 13.86
N GLY A 102 -8.45 5.84 12.69
CA GLY A 102 -8.09 5.05 11.50
C GLY A 102 -6.66 5.27 11.03
N ARG A 103 -6.03 6.38 11.44
CA ARG A 103 -4.61 6.68 11.18
C ARG A 103 -3.64 5.81 11.96
N GLU A 104 -4.10 5.20 13.06
CA GLU A 104 -3.29 4.38 13.99
C GLU A 104 -3.47 2.88 13.72
N SER A 105 -3.97 2.49 12.55
CA SER A 105 -4.11 1.07 12.21
C SER A 105 -2.77 0.37 12.29
N GLY A 106 -2.69 -0.80 12.92
CA GLY A 106 -1.47 -1.60 12.90
C GLY A 106 -1.09 -2.01 11.49
N THR A 107 -2.09 -2.37 10.68
CA THR A 107 -1.91 -2.88 9.32
C THR A 107 -2.88 -2.21 8.34
N VAL A 108 -2.37 -1.89 7.15
CA VAL A 108 -3.16 -1.47 5.99
C VAL A 108 -3.18 -2.59 4.96
N TRP A 109 -4.37 -3.02 4.56
CA TRP A 109 -4.54 -3.92 3.42
C TRP A 109 -4.92 -3.11 2.19
N TYR A 110 -4.15 -3.26 1.11
CA TYR A 110 -4.37 -2.57 -0.15
C TYR A 110 -4.36 -3.60 -1.29
N PRO A 111 -5.49 -4.29 -1.54
CA PRO A 111 -5.61 -5.18 -2.68
C PRO A 111 -5.69 -4.37 -3.97
N PHE A 112 -5.23 -4.95 -5.08
CA PHE A 112 -5.17 -4.29 -6.39
C PHE A 112 -4.28 -3.02 -6.41
N SER A 113 -3.29 -2.95 -5.53
CA SER A 113 -2.47 -1.75 -5.31
C SER A 113 -1.46 -1.48 -6.42
N GLY A 114 -1.04 -2.51 -7.16
CA GLY A 114 0.23 -2.47 -7.89
C GLY A 114 1.37 -2.05 -6.94
N PRO A 115 2.35 -1.24 -7.39
CA PRO A 115 3.47 -0.78 -6.56
C PRO A 115 3.14 0.46 -5.69
N ASP A 116 1.86 0.84 -5.53
CA ASP A 116 1.47 2.09 -4.89
C ASP A 116 1.55 2.06 -3.35
N ILE A 117 2.76 2.10 -2.81
CA ILE A 117 2.98 2.35 -1.38
C ILE A 117 2.81 3.84 -1.03
N LEU A 118 2.98 4.73 -2.00
CA LEU A 118 2.98 6.18 -1.80
C LEU A 118 1.67 6.67 -1.18
N PHE A 119 0.54 6.37 -1.82
CA PHE A 119 -0.75 6.82 -1.31
C PHE A 119 -1.16 6.06 -0.05
N ALA A 120 -0.85 4.77 0.05
CA ALA A 120 -1.12 3.98 1.24
C ALA A 120 -0.47 4.58 2.49
N ASP A 121 0.84 4.86 2.46
CA ASP A 121 1.55 5.48 3.59
C ASP A 121 1.12 6.94 3.81
N SER A 122 0.78 7.68 2.74
CA SER A 122 0.28 9.05 2.86
C SER A 122 -1.08 9.13 3.57
N PHE A 123 -2.00 8.20 3.30
CA PHE A 123 -3.30 8.14 3.97
C PHE A 123 -3.24 7.51 5.37
N PHE A 124 -2.31 6.59 5.59
CA PHE A 124 -2.18 5.85 6.85
C PHE A 124 -0.77 5.98 7.44
N PRO A 125 -0.33 7.21 7.80
CA PRO A 125 1.06 7.47 8.18
C PRO A 125 1.48 6.80 9.51
N GLY A 126 0.53 6.30 10.31
CA GLY A 126 0.79 5.55 11.53
C GLY A 126 0.92 4.04 11.35
N ALA A 127 0.68 3.49 10.15
CA ALA A 127 0.56 2.04 9.97
C ALA A 127 1.89 1.30 9.91
N GLY A 128 2.15 0.42 10.87
CA GLY A 128 3.39 -0.36 10.98
C GLY A 128 3.57 -1.42 9.89
N SER A 129 2.49 -1.83 9.22
CA SER A 129 2.54 -2.80 8.14
C SER A 129 1.60 -2.45 6.99
N PHE A 130 2.03 -2.73 5.77
CA PHE A 130 1.23 -2.59 4.55
C PHE A 130 1.23 -3.91 3.80
N VAL A 131 0.05 -4.43 3.47
CA VAL A 131 -0.11 -5.65 2.65
C VAL A 131 -0.69 -5.26 1.30
N LEU A 132 0.18 -5.27 0.29
CA LEU A 132 -0.09 -4.89 -1.09
C LEU A 132 -0.23 -6.14 -1.95
N SER A 133 -1.06 -6.07 -2.98
CA SER A 133 -1.14 -7.16 -3.97
C SER A 133 -1.59 -6.67 -5.34
N GLY A 134 -1.14 -7.39 -6.37
CA GLY A 134 -1.54 -7.16 -7.74
C GLY A 134 -1.14 -8.32 -8.66
N LEU A 135 -1.36 -8.16 -9.96
CA LEU A 135 -0.98 -9.16 -10.97
C LEU A 135 0.44 -8.95 -11.50
N GLU A 136 1.10 -7.87 -11.07
CA GLU A 136 2.40 -7.47 -11.55
C GLU A 136 3.53 -8.33 -10.98
N GLY A 137 4.69 -8.23 -11.63
CA GLY A 137 5.85 -9.01 -11.28
C GLY A 137 6.47 -8.58 -9.94
N TYR A 138 7.17 -9.51 -9.30
CA TYR A 138 7.80 -9.37 -7.99
C TYR A 138 9.33 -9.55 -8.08
N GLU A 139 9.89 -9.43 -9.28
CA GLU A 139 11.30 -9.70 -9.57
C GLU A 139 12.22 -8.86 -8.68
N LEU A 140 13.28 -9.48 -8.19
CA LEU A 140 14.32 -8.79 -7.42
C LEU A 140 15.14 -7.88 -8.34
N LEU A 141 15.78 -6.88 -7.73
CA LEU A 141 16.70 -6.01 -8.45
C LEU A 141 17.92 -6.79 -8.94
N PRO A 142 18.41 -6.52 -10.16
CA PRO A 142 19.70 -7.02 -10.61
C PRO A 142 20.83 -6.43 -9.75
N ASP A 143 21.94 -7.16 -9.60
CA ASP A 143 23.14 -6.60 -9.01
C ASP A 143 23.62 -5.42 -9.88
N PRO A 144 23.72 -4.19 -9.35
CA PRO A 144 24.22 -3.06 -10.11
C PRO A 144 25.65 -3.25 -10.64
N GLY A 145 26.46 -4.13 -10.04
CA GLY A 145 27.81 -4.45 -10.52
C GLY A 145 27.83 -5.21 -11.86
N VAL A 146 26.72 -5.81 -12.27
CA VAL A 146 26.63 -6.57 -13.53
C VAL A 146 25.90 -5.84 -14.66
N LEU A 147 25.39 -4.63 -14.41
CA LEU A 147 24.67 -3.83 -15.39
C LEU A 147 25.62 -3.01 -16.25
N THR A 148 25.38 -2.97 -17.56
CA THR A 148 26.08 -1.98 -18.41
C THR A 148 25.51 -0.57 -18.19
N PRO A 149 26.26 0.50 -18.52
CA PRO A 149 25.74 1.87 -18.48
C PRO A 149 24.44 2.05 -19.27
N GLU A 150 24.30 1.38 -20.42
CA GLU A 150 23.11 1.43 -21.27
C GLU A 150 21.92 0.71 -20.63
N GLU A 151 22.14 -0.45 -20.01
CA GLU A 151 21.08 -1.16 -19.27
C GLU A 151 20.60 -0.37 -18.07
N LEU A 152 21.51 0.33 -17.38
CA LEU A 152 21.19 1.22 -16.28
C LEU A 152 20.37 2.42 -16.76
N ALA A 153 20.80 3.08 -17.84
CA ALA A 153 20.09 4.22 -18.43
C ALA A 153 18.68 3.84 -18.89
N ALA A 154 18.52 2.74 -19.62
CA ALA A 154 17.21 2.24 -20.04
C ALA A 154 16.30 1.89 -18.84
N GLY A 155 16.89 1.37 -17.77
CA GLY A 155 16.21 1.15 -16.49
C GLY A 155 15.64 2.42 -15.87
N LEU A 156 16.47 3.46 -15.80
CA LEU A 156 16.08 4.77 -15.29
C LEU A 156 14.97 5.41 -16.15
N ASP A 157 15.05 5.29 -17.49
CA ASP A 157 14.01 5.77 -18.40
C ASP A 157 12.66 5.07 -18.15
N GLY A 158 12.66 3.73 -17.97
CA GLY A 158 11.44 2.98 -17.66
C GLY A 158 10.84 3.33 -16.29
N ILE A 159 11.68 3.65 -15.31
CA ILE A 159 11.25 4.16 -14.01
C ILE A 159 10.63 5.56 -14.17
N GLU A 160 11.23 6.45 -14.93
CA GLU A 160 10.68 7.80 -15.18
C GLU A 160 9.29 7.76 -15.81
N GLU A 161 9.06 6.87 -16.77
CA GLU A 161 7.75 6.70 -17.41
C GLU A 161 6.70 6.17 -16.42
N SER A 162 7.06 5.14 -15.66
CA SER A 162 6.22 4.57 -14.60
C SER A 162 5.82 5.63 -13.56
N MET A 163 6.78 6.48 -13.17
CA MET A 163 6.60 7.54 -12.19
C MET A 163 5.81 8.71 -12.76
N THR A 164 5.98 9.02 -14.05
CA THR A 164 5.19 10.03 -14.77
C THR A 164 3.71 9.67 -14.71
N THR A 165 3.37 8.42 -15.04
CA THR A 165 1.99 7.92 -14.98
C THR A 165 1.44 7.97 -13.55
N ALA A 166 2.16 7.40 -12.58
CA ALA A 166 1.68 7.32 -11.19
C ALA A 166 1.46 8.68 -10.53
N LEU A 167 2.43 9.59 -10.67
CA LEU A 167 2.38 10.90 -10.01
C LEU A 167 1.43 11.87 -10.73
N SER A 168 1.30 11.78 -12.05
CA SER A 168 0.37 12.62 -12.81
C SER A 168 -1.07 12.13 -12.63
N CYS A 169 -1.30 10.83 -12.89
CA CYS A 169 -2.64 10.25 -12.94
C CYS A 169 -3.16 9.73 -11.60
N SER A 170 -2.34 9.66 -10.55
CA SER A 170 -2.72 9.10 -9.24
C SER A 170 -3.00 7.58 -9.27
N PHE A 171 -2.69 6.89 -10.36
CA PHE A 171 -2.81 5.43 -10.49
C PHE A 171 -1.80 4.88 -11.51
N PHE A 172 -1.61 3.55 -11.47
CA PHE A 172 -0.81 2.82 -12.44
C PHE A 172 -1.71 2.21 -13.50
N ILE A 173 -1.24 2.22 -14.76
CA ILE A 173 -1.84 1.40 -15.81
C ILE A 173 -0.98 0.15 -15.93
N THR A 174 -1.49 -1.00 -15.45
CA THR A 174 -0.74 -2.26 -15.36
C THR A 174 -0.15 -2.70 -16.71
N LYS A 175 -0.83 -2.43 -17.83
CA LYS A 175 -0.33 -2.74 -19.17
C LYS A 175 0.89 -1.90 -19.52
N ASP A 176 0.83 -0.60 -19.27
CA ASP A 176 1.90 0.34 -19.63
C ASP A 176 3.11 0.11 -18.74
N MET A 177 2.92 -0.02 -17.42
CA MET A 177 4.01 -0.38 -16.50
C MET A 177 4.67 -1.72 -16.86
N ARG A 178 3.88 -2.73 -17.27
CA ARG A 178 4.45 -3.99 -17.75
C ARG A 178 5.29 -3.77 -19.01
N VAL A 179 4.82 -2.97 -19.96
CA VAL A 179 5.55 -2.66 -21.20
C VAL A 179 6.84 -1.89 -20.92
N ASP A 180 6.81 -0.94 -20.00
CA ASP A 180 7.92 -0.04 -19.70
C ASP A 180 9.02 -0.74 -18.90
N LEU A 181 8.65 -1.55 -17.91
CA LEU A 181 9.62 -2.21 -17.02
C LEU A 181 10.09 -3.57 -17.52
N GLN A 182 9.24 -4.39 -18.17
CA GLN A 182 9.64 -5.74 -18.62
C GLN A 182 10.70 -5.73 -19.72
N LYS A 183 10.79 -4.64 -20.49
CA LYS A 183 11.83 -4.48 -21.52
C LYS A 183 13.20 -4.15 -20.94
N THR A 184 13.29 -3.85 -19.64
CA THR A 184 14.52 -3.45 -18.97
C THR A 184 15.02 -4.54 -18.02
N ARG A 185 16.15 -4.28 -17.36
CA ARG A 185 16.67 -5.08 -16.25
C ARG A 185 15.96 -4.78 -14.91
N PHE A 186 15.21 -3.68 -14.82
CA PHE A 186 14.44 -3.28 -13.64
C PHE A 186 12.99 -3.73 -13.80
N ARG A 187 12.75 -5.01 -13.57
CA ARG A 187 11.43 -5.65 -13.77
C ARG A 187 10.59 -5.62 -12.48
N GLY A 188 9.30 -5.86 -12.65
CA GLY A 188 8.36 -6.00 -11.54
C GLY A 188 8.04 -4.68 -10.82
N THR A 189 7.44 -4.79 -9.64
CA THR A 189 7.01 -3.65 -8.82
C THR A 189 8.10 -3.11 -7.91
N LEU A 190 9.11 -3.92 -7.58
CA LEU A 190 10.12 -3.58 -6.59
C LEU A 190 10.85 -2.26 -6.90
N PRO A 191 11.35 -1.98 -8.14
CA PRO A 191 12.02 -0.71 -8.43
C PRO A 191 11.17 0.52 -8.08
N VAL A 192 9.88 0.48 -8.42
CA VAL A 192 8.94 1.58 -8.18
C VAL A 192 8.65 1.76 -6.69
N VAL A 193 8.46 0.66 -5.95
CA VAL A 193 8.26 0.70 -4.49
C VAL A 193 9.48 1.30 -3.79
N LEU A 194 10.70 0.91 -4.18
CA LEU A 194 11.93 1.46 -3.60
C LEU A 194 12.08 2.96 -3.90
N VAL A 195 11.74 3.39 -5.11
CA VAL A 195 11.74 4.82 -5.47
C VAL A 195 10.79 5.62 -4.59
N PHE A 196 9.55 5.14 -4.38
CA PHE A 196 8.61 5.80 -3.50
C PHE A 196 9.11 5.89 -2.06
N LEU A 197 9.60 4.78 -1.50
CA LEU A 197 10.13 4.77 -0.14
C LEU A 197 11.30 5.77 0.01
N ALA A 198 12.25 5.78 -0.92
CA ALA A 198 13.38 6.72 -0.88
C ALA A 198 12.92 8.18 -1.02
N ARG A 199 11.97 8.46 -1.92
CA ARG A 199 11.42 9.82 -2.13
C ARG A 199 10.56 10.32 -0.97
N MET A 200 9.92 9.42 -0.22
CA MET A 200 9.24 9.73 1.04
C MET A 200 10.22 9.96 2.21
N GLY A 201 11.54 9.91 1.96
CA GLY A 201 12.57 10.07 2.99
C GLY A 201 12.77 8.81 3.83
N GLY A 202 12.29 7.66 3.34
CA GLY A 202 12.48 6.38 3.97
C GLY A 202 13.91 5.86 3.84
N ARG A 203 14.37 5.12 4.85
CA ARG A 203 15.62 4.38 4.84
C ARG A 203 15.34 2.89 4.74
N LEU A 204 15.92 2.22 3.76
CA LEU A 204 15.69 0.79 3.55
C LEU A 204 16.62 -0.04 4.43
N GLU A 205 16.08 -1.11 5.00
CA GLU A 205 16.80 -2.03 5.90
C GLU A 205 16.99 -3.41 5.24
N SER A 206 15.94 -4.00 4.67
CA SER A 206 16.05 -5.25 3.91
C SER A 206 14.98 -5.36 2.82
N VAL A 207 15.27 -6.17 1.78
CA VAL A 207 14.28 -6.76 0.87
C VAL A 207 14.49 -8.25 0.88
N GLU A 208 13.46 -9.01 1.20
CA GLU A 208 13.50 -10.46 1.28
C GLU A 208 12.47 -11.06 0.32
N PRO A 209 12.87 -11.97 -0.59
CA PRO A 209 11.92 -12.73 -1.39
C PRO A 209 11.13 -13.67 -0.47
N VAL A 210 9.81 -13.73 -0.68
CA VAL A 210 8.90 -14.55 0.11
C VAL A 210 7.83 -15.21 -0.75
N SER A 211 7.14 -16.19 -0.19
CA SER A 211 5.91 -16.74 -0.73
C SER A 211 4.93 -17.06 0.40
N ILE A 212 3.69 -17.42 0.04
CA ILE A 212 2.67 -17.85 1.00
C ILE A 212 2.44 -19.37 0.83
N ASP A 213 2.56 -20.14 1.91
CA ASP A 213 2.29 -21.58 1.88
C ASP A 213 0.79 -21.90 1.74
N GLY A 214 0.44 -23.18 1.57
CA GLY A 214 -0.95 -23.61 1.35
C GLY A 214 -1.92 -23.33 2.51
N VAL A 215 -1.43 -22.98 3.71
CA VAL A 215 -2.26 -22.62 4.86
C VAL A 215 -2.18 -21.13 5.19
N GLY A 216 -1.44 -20.33 4.41
CA GLY A 216 -1.34 -18.89 4.54
C GLY A 216 -0.18 -18.37 5.40
N ASN A 217 0.85 -19.18 5.69
CA ASN A 217 2.05 -18.69 6.39
C ASN A 217 3.05 -18.06 5.41
N LEU A 218 3.81 -17.08 5.89
CA LEU A 218 4.92 -16.49 5.17
C LEU A 218 6.13 -17.44 5.16
N VAL A 219 6.68 -17.70 3.97
CA VAL A 219 7.88 -18.53 3.78
C VAL A 219 8.97 -17.69 3.12
N ALA A 220 10.14 -17.64 3.75
CA ALA A 220 11.31 -16.92 3.24
C ALA A 220 12.06 -17.70 2.14
N GLY A 221 12.73 -16.99 1.24
CA GLY A 221 13.72 -17.57 0.30
C GLY A 221 13.12 -18.28 -0.92
N SER A 222 11.81 -18.17 -1.14
CA SER A 222 11.11 -18.84 -2.24
C SER A 222 10.48 -17.80 -3.17
N ALA A 223 11.21 -17.45 -4.23
CA ALA A 223 10.65 -16.78 -5.40
C ALA A 223 9.88 -17.75 -6.32
N GLU A 224 10.05 -19.06 -6.15
CA GLU A 224 9.41 -20.12 -6.95
C GLU A 224 8.13 -20.70 -6.31
N GLY A 225 7.67 -20.13 -5.18
CA GLY A 225 6.47 -20.57 -4.47
C GLY A 225 5.16 -20.11 -5.13
N ILE A 226 4.04 -20.74 -4.74
CA ILE A 226 2.69 -20.33 -5.14
C ILE A 226 2.30 -19.08 -4.32
N CYS A 227 1.80 -18.03 -4.98
CA CYS A 227 1.65 -16.68 -4.44
C CYS A 227 2.99 -16.06 -3.96
N PRO A 228 3.92 -15.80 -4.89
CA PRO A 228 5.23 -15.24 -4.60
C PRO A 228 5.17 -13.72 -4.38
N GLY A 229 6.20 -13.19 -3.73
CA GLY A 229 6.27 -11.78 -3.35
C GLY A 229 7.60 -11.38 -2.73
N TYR A 230 7.61 -10.22 -2.09
CA TYR A 230 8.74 -9.73 -1.30
C TYR A 230 8.27 -8.99 -0.06
N VAL A 231 9.14 -8.95 0.95
CA VAL A 231 8.97 -8.14 2.16
C VAL A 231 10.08 -7.10 2.21
N ILE A 232 9.69 -5.84 2.36
CA ILE A 232 10.61 -4.72 2.58
C ILE A 232 10.50 -4.29 4.04
N ARG A 233 11.63 -4.25 4.74
CA ARG A 233 11.75 -3.56 6.03
C ARG A 233 12.41 -2.21 5.79
N ALA A 234 11.79 -1.15 6.30
CA ALA A 234 12.28 0.21 6.14
C ALA A 234 11.93 1.08 7.36
N ARG A 235 12.55 2.26 7.44
CA ARG A 235 12.15 3.33 8.35
C ARG A 235 11.63 4.53 7.60
N THR A 236 10.38 4.92 7.84
CA THR A 236 9.78 6.18 7.35
C THR A 236 9.50 7.11 8.52
N GLY A 237 9.99 8.36 8.47
CA GLY A 237 9.81 9.31 9.57
C GLY A 237 10.27 8.79 10.95
N GLY A 238 11.29 7.91 10.99
CA GLY A 238 11.79 7.25 12.21
C GLY A 238 11.03 6.00 12.65
N ARG A 239 9.84 5.74 12.09
CA ARG A 239 9.00 4.58 12.37
C ARG A 239 9.44 3.37 11.55
N ALA A 240 9.51 2.19 12.17
CA ALA A 240 9.71 0.93 11.46
C ALA A 240 8.44 0.55 10.69
N VAL A 241 8.62 0.16 9.42
CA VAL A 241 7.55 -0.20 8.49
C VAL A 241 7.90 -1.51 7.82
N THR A 242 6.92 -2.41 7.73
CA THR A 242 7.02 -3.62 6.93
C THR A 242 6.05 -3.54 5.75
N ILE A 243 6.57 -3.63 4.54
CA ILE A 243 5.78 -3.66 3.31
C ILE A 243 5.81 -5.07 2.76
N TYR A 244 4.66 -5.71 2.70
CA TYR A 244 4.45 -6.99 2.03
C TYR A 244 3.86 -6.73 0.66
N TYR A 245 4.47 -7.25 -0.41
CA TYR A 245 3.87 -7.25 -1.74
C TYR A 245 3.77 -8.68 -2.24
N PHE A 246 2.60 -9.07 -2.73
CA PHE A 246 2.38 -10.38 -3.33
C PHE A 246 1.76 -10.28 -4.72
N ARG A 247 2.24 -11.12 -5.63
CA ARG A 247 1.54 -11.38 -6.88
C ARG A 247 0.37 -12.33 -6.59
N ALA A 248 -0.85 -11.80 -6.62
CA ALA A 248 -2.06 -12.52 -6.27
C ALA A 248 -3.21 -12.18 -7.23
N ASN A 249 -3.89 -13.22 -7.74
CA ASN A 249 -5.16 -13.06 -8.44
C ASN A 249 -6.29 -13.24 -7.41
N LEU A 250 -7.11 -12.20 -7.23
CA LEU A 250 -8.18 -12.16 -6.24
C LEU A 250 -9.56 -12.47 -6.82
N ALA A 251 -9.63 -12.99 -8.04
CA ALA A 251 -10.87 -13.49 -8.63
C ALA A 251 -11.36 -14.72 -7.87
N ASP A 252 -12.67 -14.83 -7.71
CA ASP A 252 -13.35 -15.89 -6.95
C ASP A 252 -13.01 -17.28 -7.49
N GLU A 253 -12.80 -17.43 -8.81
CA GLU A 253 -12.38 -18.70 -9.40
C GLU A 253 -11.02 -19.18 -8.87
N VAL A 254 -10.09 -18.26 -8.64
CA VAL A 254 -8.76 -18.57 -8.09
C VAL A 254 -8.88 -18.77 -6.58
N LEU A 255 -9.57 -17.87 -5.88
CA LEU A 255 -9.69 -17.92 -4.42
C LEU A 255 -10.45 -19.15 -3.91
N ARG A 256 -11.39 -19.70 -4.70
CA ARG A 256 -12.07 -20.98 -4.38
C ARG A 256 -11.12 -22.17 -4.43
N GLY A 257 -10.16 -22.17 -5.36
CA GLY A 257 -9.14 -23.22 -5.45
C GLY A 257 -7.94 -22.99 -4.53
N ASP A 258 -7.63 -21.72 -4.23
CA ASP A 258 -6.47 -21.30 -3.45
C ASP A 258 -6.74 -20.00 -2.66
N GLY A 259 -7.24 -20.15 -1.44
CA GLY A 259 -7.55 -19.04 -0.54
C GLY A 259 -6.36 -18.53 0.28
N ARG A 260 -5.12 -18.96 0.00
CA ARG A 260 -3.97 -18.73 0.91
C ARG A 260 -3.68 -17.26 1.18
N PHE A 261 -3.86 -16.41 0.16
CA PHE A 261 -3.60 -14.98 0.30
C PHE A 261 -4.59 -14.35 1.29
N LEU A 262 -5.87 -14.68 1.18
CA LEU A 262 -6.88 -14.23 2.15
C LEU A 262 -6.62 -14.85 3.54
N ALA A 263 -6.14 -16.09 3.63
CA ALA A 263 -5.73 -16.69 4.90
C ALA A 263 -4.52 -15.98 5.53
N PHE A 264 -3.56 -15.51 4.72
CA PHE A 264 -2.43 -14.70 5.18
C PHE A 264 -2.91 -13.34 5.69
N VAL A 265 -3.72 -12.62 4.90
CA VAL A 265 -4.31 -11.34 5.29
C VAL A 265 -5.15 -11.50 6.57
N GLY A 266 -5.92 -12.58 6.69
CA GLY A 266 -6.76 -12.89 7.84
C GLY A 266 -6.02 -13.12 9.16
N ARG A 267 -4.70 -13.35 9.13
CA ARG A 267 -3.86 -13.43 10.34
C ARG A 267 -3.57 -12.07 10.94
N PHE A 268 -3.65 -11.00 10.15
CA PHE A 268 -3.61 -9.66 10.69
C PHE A 268 -4.91 -9.43 11.48
N GLY A 269 -4.81 -8.69 12.59
CA GLY A 269 -6.00 -8.25 13.33
C GLY A 269 -6.91 -7.37 12.46
N PRO A 270 -7.92 -6.71 13.04
CA PRO A 270 -8.75 -5.79 12.27
C PRO A 270 -7.88 -4.74 11.57
N VAL A 271 -8.02 -4.63 10.25
CA VAL A 271 -7.16 -3.78 9.40
C VAL A 271 -7.86 -2.48 9.02
N SER A 272 -7.09 -1.54 8.49
CA SER A 272 -7.61 -0.50 7.60
C SER A 272 -7.46 -0.99 6.17
N THR A 273 -8.48 -0.85 5.34
CA THR A 273 -8.38 -1.16 3.92
C THR A 273 -8.32 0.12 3.10
N TYR A 274 -7.42 0.14 2.12
CA TYR A 274 -7.33 1.19 1.12
C TYR A 274 -7.63 0.61 -0.26
N LEU A 275 -8.41 1.32 -1.07
CA LEU A 275 -8.74 0.94 -2.44
C LEU A 275 -8.68 2.17 -3.32
N LYS A 276 -8.08 2.06 -4.50
CA LYS A 276 -8.00 3.17 -5.45
C LYS A 276 -7.75 2.61 -6.84
N SER A 277 -8.50 3.11 -7.82
CA SER A 277 -8.36 2.70 -9.22
C SER A 277 -8.37 1.17 -9.38
N ALA A 278 -9.24 0.48 -8.64
CA ALA A 278 -9.33 -0.97 -8.57
C ALA A 278 -10.14 -1.59 -9.73
N SER A 279 -10.21 -0.88 -10.87
CA SER A 279 -10.90 -1.31 -12.10
C SER A 279 -12.35 -1.77 -11.92
N TYR A 280 -13.02 -1.30 -10.86
CA TYR A 280 -14.39 -1.68 -10.50
C TYR A 280 -14.59 -3.20 -10.32
N LEU A 281 -13.52 -3.96 -10.09
CA LEU A 281 -13.57 -5.44 -10.04
C LEU A 281 -14.58 -5.94 -8.99
N MET A 282 -14.65 -5.28 -7.83
CA MET A 282 -15.56 -5.66 -6.75
C MET A 282 -17.02 -5.22 -6.98
N HIS A 283 -17.34 -4.62 -8.12
CA HIS A 283 -18.71 -4.38 -8.54
C HIS A 283 -19.35 -5.64 -9.15
N THR A 284 -18.52 -6.59 -9.58
CA THR A 284 -18.94 -7.79 -10.29
C THR A 284 -19.12 -8.99 -9.35
N ASP A 285 -19.64 -10.11 -9.89
CA ASP A 285 -19.84 -11.36 -9.15
C ASP A 285 -18.58 -12.26 -9.19
N GLU A 286 -17.53 -11.86 -9.90
CA GLU A 286 -16.25 -12.58 -9.99
C GLU A 286 -15.27 -12.21 -8.87
N PHE A 287 -15.57 -11.19 -8.05
CA PHE A 287 -14.69 -10.71 -6.97
C PHE A 287 -15.44 -10.55 -5.64
N THR A 288 -16.44 -11.41 -5.39
CA THR A 288 -17.23 -11.34 -4.15
C THR A 288 -16.44 -11.79 -2.93
N MET A 289 -15.56 -12.80 -3.04
CA MET A 289 -14.82 -13.33 -1.90
C MET A 289 -13.87 -12.30 -1.29
N VAL A 290 -13.15 -11.56 -2.13
CA VAL A 290 -12.28 -10.46 -1.66
C VAL A 290 -13.11 -9.29 -1.11
N ARG A 291 -14.25 -8.95 -1.73
CA ARG A 291 -15.16 -7.92 -1.24
C ARG A 291 -15.66 -8.25 0.17
N GLU A 292 -16.14 -9.48 0.38
CA GLU A 292 -16.63 -9.93 1.68
C GLU A 292 -15.50 -10.04 2.72
N ALA A 293 -14.29 -10.46 2.32
CA ALA A 293 -13.13 -10.45 3.21
C ALA A 293 -12.77 -9.03 3.68
N ILE A 294 -12.77 -8.04 2.77
CA ILE A 294 -12.55 -6.63 3.10
C ILE A 294 -13.62 -6.14 4.07
N LEU A 295 -14.89 -6.36 3.74
CA LEU A 295 -16.00 -5.95 4.60
C LEU A 295 -15.91 -6.62 5.96
N GLY A 296 -15.59 -7.91 6.03
CA GLY A 296 -15.51 -8.70 7.26
C GLY A 296 -14.37 -8.29 8.21
N GLN A 297 -13.19 -7.99 7.67
CA GLN A 297 -11.97 -7.77 8.47
C GLN A 297 -11.67 -6.29 8.77
N SER A 298 -12.21 -5.36 7.98
CA SER A 298 -11.84 -3.95 8.09
C SER A 298 -12.56 -3.22 9.22
N ARG A 299 -11.83 -2.32 9.90
CA ARG A 299 -12.40 -1.29 10.78
C ARG A 299 -12.67 0.02 10.05
N VAL A 300 -11.80 0.33 9.08
CA VAL A 300 -11.87 1.52 8.25
C VAL A 300 -11.64 1.09 6.82
N ILE A 301 -12.43 1.60 5.89
CA ILE A 301 -12.22 1.44 4.46
C ILE A 301 -12.17 2.84 3.86
N LEU A 302 -11.07 3.19 3.22
CA LEU A 302 -10.95 4.42 2.44
C LEU A 302 -10.82 4.03 0.97
N GLN A 303 -11.73 4.54 0.13
CA GLN A 303 -11.77 4.14 -1.27
C GLN A 303 -12.26 5.24 -2.21
N ASP A 304 -11.84 5.19 -3.47
CA ASP A 304 -12.56 5.89 -4.55
C ASP A 304 -13.78 5.06 -5.01
N ASP A 305 -14.49 5.56 -6.02
CA ASP A 305 -15.70 4.93 -6.57
C ASP A 305 -15.45 3.62 -7.32
N SER A 306 -14.19 3.28 -7.58
CA SER A 306 -13.79 2.04 -8.26
C SER A 306 -13.55 0.85 -7.32
N GLY A 307 -13.63 1.08 -6.00
CA GLY A 307 -13.51 0.05 -4.97
C GLY A 307 -14.76 -0.81 -4.84
N ILE A 308 -15.27 -0.93 -3.61
CA ILE A 308 -16.50 -1.64 -3.30
C ILE A 308 -17.69 -0.74 -3.65
N PRO A 309 -18.72 -1.22 -4.39
CA PRO A 309 -19.87 -0.41 -4.74
C PRO A 309 -20.63 0.02 -3.47
N VAL A 310 -21.09 1.28 -3.41
CA VAL A 310 -21.71 1.88 -2.22
C VAL A 310 -22.90 1.07 -1.68
N ARG A 311 -23.64 0.42 -2.58
CA ARG A 311 -24.77 -0.47 -2.24
C ARG A 311 -24.36 -1.65 -1.36
N ALA A 312 -23.11 -2.14 -1.47
CA ALA A 312 -22.63 -3.27 -0.67
C ALA A 312 -22.38 -2.89 0.81
N PHE A 313 -22.34 -1.60 1.15
CA PHE A 313 -22.29 -1.14 2.53
C PHE A 313 -23.68 -1.03 3.18
N ALA A 314 -24.75 -1.07 2.39
CA ALA A 314 -26.12 -0.90 2.87
C ALA A 314 -26.52 -2.04 3.83
N GLY A 315 -27.14 -1.68 4.96
CA GLY A 315 -27.53 -2.63 6.01
C GLY A 315 -26.36 -3.19 6.85
N GLY A 316 -25.11 -2.90 6.47
CA GLY A 316 -23.93 -3.28 7.24
C GLY A 316 -23.66 -2.35 8.43
N PRO A 317 -22.70 -2.72 9.30
CA PRO A 317 -22.34 -1.95 10.49
C PRO A 317 -21.44 -0.75 10.15
N TRP A 318 -21.79 0.04 9.14
CA TRP A 318 -20.93 1.10 8.60
C TRP A 318 -21.51 2.51 8.84
N GLU A 319 -20.64 3.43 9.23
CA GLU A 319 -20.81 4.87 9.11
C GLU A 319 -20.05 5.32 7.86
N MET A 320 -20.79 5.80 6.85
CA MET A 320 -20.22 6.27 5.59
C MET A 320 -20.06 7.78 5.59
N ARG A 321 -18.92 8.27 5.11
CA ARG A 321 -18.68 9.67 4.79
C ARG A 321 -18.18 9.81 3.36
N TYR A 322 -18.57 10.89 2.71
CA TYR A 322 -18.32 11.14 1.30
C TYR A 322 -17.56 12.44 1.13
N PHE A 323 -16.65 12.45 0.17
CA PHE A 323 -15.74 13.57 -0.05
C PHE A 323 -15.53 13.82 -1.55
N GLY A 324 -15.42 15.10 -1.91
CA GLY A 324 -15.18 15.57 -3.27
C GLY A 324 -16.44 15.61 -4.12
N ARG A 325 -16.32 15.15 -5.37
CA ARG A 325 -17.38 15.20 -6.37
C ARG A 325 -17.52 13.85 -7.06
N TYR A 326 -18.75 13.46 -7.37
CA TYR A 326 -19.03 12.31 -8.22
C TYR A 326 -19.75 12.78 -9.49
N SER A 327 -19.03 12.81 -10.61
CA SER A 327 -19.54 13.18 -11.94
C SER A 327 -19.79 11.95 -12.83
N GLY A 328 -19.73 10.75 -12.25
CA GLY A 328 -19.75 9.48 -12.96
C GLY A 328 -18.34 8.92 -13.21
N VAL A 329 -18.32 7.80 -13.91
CA VAL A 329 -17.14 6.97 -14.17
C VAL A 329 -16.48 7.34 -15.50
N LEU A 330 -15.32 6.77 -15.83
CA LEU A 330 -14.76 6.87 -17.19
C LEU A 330 -15.67 6.09 -18.17
N GLU A 331 -15.69 6.48 -19.44
CA GLU A 331 -16.56 5.85 -20.46
C GLU A 331 -16.37 4.33 -20.56
N ILE A 332 -15.11 3.87 -20.49
CA ILE A 332 -14.74 2.45 -20.46
C ILE A 332 -15.30 1.68 -19.26
N PHE A 333 -15.77 2.37 -18.23
CA PHE A 333 -16.34 1.81 -17.00
C PHE A 333 -17.82 2.18 -16.85
N SER A 334 -18.48 2.66 -17.90
CA SER A 334 -19.86 3.19 -17.85
C SER A 334 -20.89 2.25 -17.22
N GLU A 335 -20.70 0.93 -17.35
CA GLU A 335 -21.54 -0.10 -16.72
C GLU A 335 -21.48 -0.09 -15.17
N TYR A 336 -20.43 0.46 -14.58
CA TYR A 336 -20.22 0.52 -13.13
C TYR A 336 -20.70 1.83 -12.49
N TYR A 337 -21.39 2.67 -13.25
CA TYR A 337 -21.99 3.90 -12.73
C TYR A 337 -22.94 3.62 -11.55
N GLN A 338 -22.76 4.39 -10.48
CA GLN A 338 -23.55 4.28 -9.24
C GLN A 338 -24.54 5.44 -9.10
N PRO A 339 -25.84 5.26 -9.41
CA PRO A 339 -26.84 6.33 -9.28
C PRO A 339 -27.02 6.82 -7.84
N GLU A 340 -26.77 5.97 -6.84
CA GLU A 340 -26.82 6.32 -5.43
C GLU A 340 -25.76 7.36 -5.07
N LEU A 341 -24.55 7.24 -5.62
CA LEU A 341 -23.50 8.26 -5.43
C LEU A 341 -23.93 9.59 -6.04
N THR A 342 -24.55 9.60 -7.22
CA THR A 342 -25.10 10.84 -7.80
C THR A 342 -26.11 11.51 -6.87
N GLY A 343 -27.01 10.73 -6.25
CA GLY A 343 -27.95 11.24 -5.25
C GLY A 343 -27.25 11.84 -4.03
N ILE A 344 -26.31 11.11 -3.43
CA ILE A 344 -25.56 11.51 -2.24
C ILE A 344 -24.78 12.81 -2.47
N PHE A 345 -24.05 12.89 -3.58
CA PHE A 345 -23.23 14.06 -3.89
C PHE A 345 -24.10 15.24 -4.37
N GLY A 346 -25.22 14.98 -5.06
CA GLY A 346 -26.15 16.00 -5.51
C GLY A 346 -26.94 16.68 -4.39
N SER A 347 -27.16 16.00 -3.26
CA SER A 347 -27.89 16.55 -2.10
C SER A 347 -27.00 17.26 -1.08
N GLY A 348 -25.72 17.50 -1.38
CA GLY A 348 -24.76 18.08 -0.43
C GLY A 348 -24.30 17.12 0.67
N GLY A 349 -24.41 15.80 0.46
CA GLY A 349 -23.98 14.77 1.40
C GLY A 349 -22.47 14.53 1.46
N ALA A 350 -21.69 15.28 0.68
CA ALA A 350 -20.23 15.17 0.60
C ALA A 350 -19.53 16.45 1.07
N ARG A 351 -18.36 16.31 1.68
CA ARG A 351 -17.45 17.42 2.03
C ARG A 351 -16.44 17.64 0.92
N ASP A 352 -15.94 18.85 0.76
CA ASP A 352 -14.93 19.12 -0.26
C ASP A 352 -13.57 18.47 0.06
N ILE A 353 -12.83 18.12 -1.00
CA ILE A 353 -11.40 17.81 -0.96
C ILE A 353 -10.70 18.67 -2.00
N ASP A 354 -9.47 19.08 -1.71
CA ASP A 354 -8.69 19.97 -2.55
C ASP A 354 -7.49 19.26 -3.21
N PHE A 355 -7.51 17.94 -3.24
CA PHE A 355 -6.53 17.10 -3.95
C PHE A 355 -7.22 16.12 -4.89
N GLY A 356 -6.48 15.65 -5.88
CA GLY A 356 -6.96 14.71 -6.90
C GLY A 356 -6.55 13.26 -6.62
N ILE A 357 -7.47 12.32 -6.82
CA ILE A 357 -7.28 10.89 -6.59
C ILE A 357 -8.18 10.00 -7.47
N GLY A 358 -7.77 8.74 -7.67
CA GLY A 358 -8.55 7.75 -8.41
C GLY A 358 -8.53 7.99 -9.91
N TYR A 359 -9.45 7.37 -10.66
CA TYR A 359 -9.51 7.57 -12.12
C TYR A 359 -9.79 9.03 -12.51
N LYS A 360 -10.69 9.70 -11.77
CA LYS A 360 -11.01 11.14 -11.91
C LYS A 360 -10.06 12.01 -11.06
N HIS A 361 -8.75 11.84 -11.27
CA HIS A 361 -7.69 12.47 -10.46
C HIS A 361 -7.50 13.98 -10.65
N GLN A 362 -8.28 14.65 -11.51
CA GLN A 362 -8.20 16.09 -11.62
C GLN A 362 -8.79 16.75 -10.36
N GLN A 363 -8.19 17.86 -9.93
CA GLN A 363 -8.68 18.57 -8.74
C GLN A 363 -10.15 18.97 -8.94
N GLY A 364 -11.00 18.64 -7.97
CA GLY A 364 -12.43 18.94 -8.02
C GLY A 364 -13.29 17.90 -8.75
N GLU A 365 -12.68 16.85 -9.33
CA GLU A 365 -13.41 15.75 -9.98
C GLU A 365 -13.40 14.46 -9.18
N SER A 366 -12.50 14.33 -8.20
CA SER A 366 -12.30 13.09 -7.46
C SER A 366 -13.40 12.83 -6.45
N CYS A 367 -13.75 11.54 -6.31
CA CYS A 367 -14.65 11.03 -5.29
C CYS A 367 -13.84 10.20 -4.29
N LEU A 368 -14.13 10.35 -3.00
CA LEU A 368 -13.56 9.53 -1.94
C LEU A 368 -14.64 9.17 -0.92
N MET A 369 -14.64 7.91 -0.50
CA MET A 369 -15.56 7.35 0.47
C MET A 369 -14.78 6.80 1.66
N LEU A 370 -15.21 7.16 2.86
CA LEU A 370 -14.70 6.63 4.12
C LEU A 370 -15.79 5.85 4.82
N ALA A 371 -15.61 4.53 4.93
CA ALA A 371 -16.45 3.67 5.75
C ALA A 371 -15.75 3.43 7.09
N ARG A 372 -16.48 3.60 8.18
CA ARG A 372 -16.04 3.24 9.54
C ARG A 372 -16.99 2.23 10.13
N ARG A 373 -16.44 1.16 10.69
CA ARG A 373 -17.24 0.17 11.41
C ARG A 373 -17.76 0.79 12.71
N ARG A 374 -19.06 0.68 12.96
CA ARG A 374 -19.76 1.21 14.15
C ARG A 374 -19.38 0.48 15.44
#